data_AF-A0A2E2D8W2-F1
#
_entry.id   AF-A0A2E2D8W2-F1
#
_cell.length_a   1.000
_cell.length_b   1.000
_cell.length_c   1.000
_cell.angle_alpha   90.00
_cell.angle_beta   90.00
_cell.angle_gamma   90.00
#
_symmetry.space_group_name_H-M   'P 1'
#
loop_
_entity.id
_entity.type
_entity.pdbx_description
1 polymer ?
#
loop_
_entity_poly.entity_id
_entity_poly.type
_entity_poly.pdbx_seq_one_letter_code
_entity_poly.pdbx_strand_id
1 'polypeptide(L)'
;MNNHLCPCLSQLTYVECCEPLHKKQQRAENAGQLMRSRYSAFYLGEIDYLIATLHPSKRRLDERKLLQNTVNTTKWLGLRILDHQQKNELAEVEFVAFYENNPIGQLHERSRFTCESGEWFYHDGIILPAVKLGRNDPCFCGSGKKLKRCHG
;
A
#
# COMPACT_ATOMS: atom_id res chain seq x y z
N MET A 1 -2.62 4.58 23.07
CA MET A 1 -1.70 4.50 21.93
C MET A 1 -2.10 3.28 21.11
N ASN A 2 -2.40 3.43 19.82
CA ASN A 2 -2.76 2.30 18.95
C ASN A 2 -1.51 1.46 18.68
N ASN A 3 -1.18 0.57 19.63
CA ASN A 3 -0.01 -0.30 19.59
C ASN A 3 -0.25 -1.56 18.73
N HIS A 4 -1.15 -1.46 17.75
CA HIS A 4 -1.45 -2.54 16.83
C HIS A 4 -0.38 -2.61 15.74
N LEU A 5 -0.16 -3.81 15.19
CA LEU A 5 0.70 -3.99 14.04
C LEU A 5 0.24 -3.12 12.87
N CYS A 6 1.21 -2.55 12.15
CA CYS A 6 0.94 -1.71 11.01
C CYS A 6 0.24 -2.52 9.90
N PRO A 7 -0.83 -1.99 9.27
CA PRO A 7 -1.53 -2.68 8.19
C PRO A 7 -0.63 -3.08 7.02
N CYS A 8 0.46 -2.35 6.75
CA CYS A 8 1.41 -2.71 5.69
C CYS A 8 2.23 -3.98 5.95
N LEU A 9 2.02 -4.66 7.08
CA LEU A 9 2.66 -5.93 7.46
C LEU A 9 4.19 -5.87 7.54
N SER A 10 4.73 -4.72 7.93
CA SER A 10 6.16 -4.51 8.20
C SER A 10 6.67 -5.21 9.47
N GLN A 11 5.78 -5.82 10.26
CA GLN A 11 6.05 -6.36 11.62
C GLN A 11 6.33 -5.30 12.69
N LEU A 12 6.31 -4.01 12.33
CA LEU A 12 6.35 -2.90 13.27
C LEU A 12 4.93 -2.51 13.70
N THR A 13 4.82 -1.83 14.84
CA THR A 13 3.56 -1.21 15.23
C THR A 13 3.22 -0.05 14.29
N TYR A 14 1.95 0.37 14.23
CA TYR A 14 1.54 1.50 13.39
C TYR A 14 2.30 2.79 13.76
N VAL A 15 2.49 3.03 15.06
CA VAL A 15 3.17 4.23 15.60
C VAL A 15 4.66 4.28 15.23
N GLU A 16 5.31 3.13 15.08
CA GLU A 16 6.72 3.01 14.67
C GLU A 16 6.89 2.90 13.15
N CYS A 17 5.79 2.82 12.39
CA CYS A 17 5.84 2.51 10.96
C CYS A 17 5.20 3.60 10.09
N CYS A 18 3.89 3.56 9.87
CA CYS A 18 3.23 4.45 8.91
C CYS A 18 2.65 5.71 9.55
N GLU A 19 2.42 5.72 10.88
CA GLU A 19 1.84 6.87 11.56
C GLU A 19 2.69 8.15 11.41
N PRO A 20 4.03 8.13 11.57
CA PRO A 20 4.85 9.34 11.42
C PRO A 20 4.73 9.95 10.01
N LEU A 21 4.57 9.11 8.98
CA LEU A 21 4.36 9.57 7.61
C LEU A 21 2.96 10.18 7.43
N HIS A 22 1.92 9.51 7.93
CA HIS A 22 0.54 10.01 7.86
C HIS A 22 0.36 11.34 8.58
N LYS A 23 1.03 11.51 9.73
CA LYS A 23 1.06 12.75 10.52
C LYS A 23 2.02 13.81 9.99
N LYS A 24 2.70 13.56 8.86
CA LYS A 24 3.71 14.45 8.26
C LYS A 24 4.88 14.81 9.20
N GLN A 25 5.17 13.94 10.16
CA GLN A 25 6.31 14.07 11.07
C GLN A 25 7.60 13.57 10.42
N GLN A 26 7.47 12.66 9.44
CA GLN A 26 8.57 12.13 8.65
C GLN A 26 8.17 12.06 7.17
N ARG A 27 9.17 12.13 6.30
CA ARG A 27 9.03 11.82 4.86
C ARG A 27 9.35 10.35 4.63
N ALA A 28 8.82 9.79 3.54
CA ALA A 28 9.26 8.47 3.10
C ALA A 28 10.73 8.53 2.67
N GLU A 29 11.55 7.61 3.17
CA GLU A 29 12.97 7.46 2.82
C GLU A 29 13.15 6.90 1.41
N ASN A 30 12.21 6.05 0.97
CA ASN A 30 12.20 5.45 -0.36
C ASN A 30 10.78 5.14 -0.84
N ALA A 31 10.64 4.81 -2.12
CA ALA A 31 9.36 4.48 -2.74
C ALA A 31 8.68 3.26 -2.13
N GLY A 32 9.43 2.24 -1.70
CA GLY A 32 8.89 1.08 -0.99
C GLY A 32 8.21 1.46 0.34
N GLN A 33 8.78 2.38 1.10
CA GLN A 33 8.17 2.90 2.33
C GLN A 33 6.91 3.71 2.01
N LEU A 34 6.96 4.55 0.97
CA LEU A 34 5.79 5.30 0.51
C LEU A 34 4.65 4.39 0.04
N MET A 35 4.97 3.32 -0.70
CA MET A 35 3.98 2.35 -1.15
C MET A 35 3.27 1.71 0.05
N ARG A 36 4.03 1.29 1.08
CA ARG A 36 3.51 0.70 2.31
C ARG A 36 2.64 1.66 3.13
N SER A 37 3.05 2.92 3.26
CA SER A 37 2.23 3.92 3.95
C SER A 37 0.97 4.24 3.16
N ARG A 38 1.04 4.38 1.82
CA ARG A 38 -0.16 4.55 0.98
C ARG A 38 -1.14 3.38 1.14
N TYR A 39 -0.67 2.14 1.17
CA TYR A 39 -1.55 1.00 1.47
C TYR A 39 -2.20 1.13 2.85
N SER A 40 -1.43 1.48 3.89
CA SER A 40 -1.97 1.66 5.24
C SER A 40 -2.97 2.81 5.31
N ALA A 41 -2.77 3.86 4.52
CA ALA A 41 -3.70 4.97 4.39
C ALA A 41 -5.02 4.56 3.71
N PHE A 42 -4.98 3.70 2.69
CA PHE A 42 -6.20 3.10 2.14
C PHE A 42 -6.91 2.20 3.16
N TYR A 43 -6.16 1.44 3.96
CA TYR A 43 -6.70 0.57 5.00
C TYR A 43 -7.39 1.38 6.12
N LEU A 44 -6.78 2.48 6.56
CA LEU A 44 -7.24 3.30 7.68
C LEU A 44 -8.16 4.47 7.28
N GLY A 45 -8.27 4.78 5.99
CA GLY A 45 -9.04 5.91 5.47
C GLY A 45 -8.35 7.27 5.57
N GLU A 46 -7.01 7.30 5.55
CA GLU A 46 -6.20 8.53 5.61
C GLU A 46 -6.14 9.24 4.25
N ILE A 47 -7.28 9.76 3.80
CA ILE A 47 -7.47 10.31 2.44
C ILE A 47 -6.55 11.51 2.18
N ASP A 48 -6.33 12.36 3.18
CA ASP A 48 -5.47 13.54 3.03
C ASP A 48 -4.03 13.14 2.72
N TYR A 49 -3.56 12.04 3.32
CA TYR A 49 -2.23 11.48 3.04
C TYR A 49 -2.15 10.90 1.62
N LEU A 50 -3.20 10.20 1.17
CA LEU A 50 -3.28 9.64 -0.19
C LEU A 50 -3.22 10.73 -1.26
N ILE A 51 -3.88 11.86 -1.05
CA ILE A 51 -3.85 13.02 -1.95
C ILE A 51 -2.48 13.71 -1.90
N ALA A 52 -1.96 13.94 -0.69
CA ALA A 52 -0.67 14.61 -0.51
C ALA A 52 0.48 13.86 -1.18
N THR A 53 0.42 12.53 -1.19
CA THR A 53 1.44 11.67 -1.79
C THR A 53 1.13 11.20 -3.21
N LEU A 54 0.01 11.63 -3.79
CA LEU A 54 -0.24 11.54 -5.23
C LEU A 54 0.49 12.68 -5.92
N HIS A 55 1.24 12.38 -6.98
CA HIS A 55 1.97 13.37 -7.75
C HIS A 55 1.02 14.49 -8.23
N PRO A 56 1.38 15.77 -8.09
CA PRO A 56 0.48 16.89 -8.39
C PRO A 56 -0.12 16.84 -9.82
N SER A 57 0.66 16.43 -10.82
CA SER A 57 0.19 16.31 -12.22
C SER A 57 -0.86 15.21 -12.43
N LYS A 58 -1.08 14.34 -11.44
CA LYS A 58 -1.97 13.18 -11.50
C LYS A 58 -3.23 13.37 -10.64
N ARG A 59 -3.29 14.44 -9.85
CA ARG A 59 -4.45 14.76 -9.00
C ARG A 59 -5.62 15.22 -9.86
N ARG A 60 -6.77 14.59 -9.69
CA ARG A 60 -8.02 15.01 -10.34
C ARG A 60 -8.82 15.96 -9.46
N LEU A 61 -9.73 16.72 -10.07
CA LEU A 61 -10.68 17.57 -9.31
C LEU A 61 -11.58 16.76 -8.39
N ASP A 62 -11.94 15.54 -8.80
CA ASP A 62 -12.79 14.60 -8.07
C ASP A 62 -12.00 13.57 -7.23
N GLU A 63 -10.67 13.74 -7.09
CA GLU A 63 -9.78 12.76 -6.46
C GLU A 63 -10.24 12.34 -5.06
N ARG A 64 -10.59 13.32 -4.21
CA ARG A 64 -11.08 13.05 -2.85
C ARG A 64 -12.32 12.15 -2.86
N LYS A 65 -13.25 12.39 -3.79
CA LYS A 65 -14.49 11.61 -3.89
C LYS A 65 -14.20 10.18 -4.33
N LEU A 66 -13.29 9.99 -5.28
CA LEU A 66 -12.86 8.66 -5.75
C LEU A 66 -12.17 7.88 -4.63
N LEU A 67 -11.26 8.52 -3.89
CA LEU A 67 -10.58 7.91 -2.75
C LEU A 67 -11.56 7.58 -1.62
N GLN A 68 -12.49 8.48 -1.29
CA GLN A 68 -13.52 8.23 -0.28
C GLN A 68 -14.40 7.03 -0.65
N ASN A 69 -14.82 6.93 -1.92
CA ASN A 69 -15.57 5.77 -2.39
C ASN A 69 -14.75 4.49 -2.18
N THR A 70 -13.49 4.49 -2.61
CA THR A 70 -12.61 3.32 -2.50
C THR A 70 -12.42 2.89 -1.04
N VAL A 71 -12.13 3.82 -0.13
CA VAL A 71 -11.98 3.54 1.31
C VAL A 71 -13.27 2.98 1.91
N ASN A 72 -14.44 3.46 1.47
CA ASN A 72 -15.73 3.02 2.00
C ASN A 72 -16.18 1.67 1.45
N THR A 73 -15.79 1.32 0.22
CA THR A 73 -16.27 0.11 -0.46
C THR A 73 -15.26 -1.04 -0.47
N THR A 74 -13.99 -0.77 -0.21
CA THR A 74 -12.92 -1.77 -0.31
C THR A 74 -12.33 -2.07 1.05
N LYS A 75 -12.56 -3.29 1.53
CA LYS A 75 -11.93 -3.79 2.75
C LYS A 75 -10.64 -4.52 2.42
N TRP A 76 -9.52 -3.87 2.68
CA TRP A 76 -8.19 -4.43 2.47
C TRP A 76 -7.84 -5.49 3.53
N LEU A 77 -7.16 -6.56 3.12
CA LEU A 77 -6.84 -7.73 3.94
C LEU A 77 -5.35 -7.92 4.18
N GLY A 78 -4.52 -7.51 3.23
CA GLY A 78 -3.06 -7.57 3.39
C GLY A 78 -2.30 -7.03 2.18
N LEU A 79 -1.01 -6.81 2.38
CA LEU A 79 -0.08 -6.31 1.37
C LEU A 79 1.14 -7.24 1.26
N ARG A 80 1.58 -7.49 0.03
CA ARG A 80 2.84 -8.15 -0.27
C ARG A 80 3.64 -7.36 -1.29
N ILE A 81 4.82 -6.88 -0.91
CA ILE A 81 5.80 -6.33 -1.87
C ILE A 81 6.50 -7.51 -2.55
N LEU A 82 6.57 -7.51 -3.87
CA LEU A 82 7.23 -8.52 -4.68
C LEU A 82 8.60 -8.03 -5.17
N ASP A 83 8.67 -6.77 -5.59
CA ASP A 83 9.91 -6.17 -6.08
C ASP A 83 9.96 -4.66 -5.75
N HIS A 84 11.17 -4.13 -5.60
CA HIS A 84 11.42 -2.70 -5.41
C HIS A 84 12.72 -2.34 -6.11
N GLN A 85 12.61 -1.54 -7.16
CA GLN A 85 13.73 -1.06 -7.96
C GLN A 85 13.80 0.46 -7.88
N GLN A 86 14.98 1.00 -7.57
CA GLN A 86 15.20 2.44 -7.51
C GLN A 86 16.39 2.84 -8.38
N LYS A 87 16.23 3.91 -9.14
CA LYS A 87 17.28 4.55 -9.93
C LYS A 87 17.16 6.07 -9.79
N ASN A 88 18.08 6.66 -9.02
CA ASN A 88 18.08 8.09 -8.71
C ASN A 88 16.74 8.52 -8.08
N GLU A 89 16.08 9.51 -8.68
CA GLU A 89 14.79 10.08 -8.29
C GLU A 89 13.58 9.32 -8.87
N LEU A 90 13.80 8.14 -9.47
CA LEU A 90 12.74 7.28 -10.00
C LEU A 90 12.77 5.93 -9.31
N ALA A 91 11.61 5.35 -9.07
CA ALA A 91 11.50 4.00 -8.53
C ALA A 91 10.25 3.29 -9.03
N GLU A 92 10.30 1.96 -9.03
CA GLU A 92 9.18 1.07 -9.25
C GLU A 92 8.99 0.13 -8.07
N VAL A 93 7.74 -0.12 -7.69
CA VAL A 93 7.38 -1.10 -6.66
C VAL A 93 6.31 -2.02 -7.23
N GLU A 94 6.61 -3.32 -7.29
CA GLU A 94 5.65 -4.36 -7.64
C GLU A 94 5.06 -4.94 -6.35
N PHE A 95 3.74 -5.01 -6.25
CA PHE A 95 3.06 -5.50 -5.06
C PHE A 95 1.72 -6.15 -5.38
N VAL A 96 1.23 -6.93 -4.42
CA VAL A 96 -0.12 -7.48 -4.42
C VAL A 96 -0.84 -7.02 -3.16
N ALA A 97 -1.94 -6.31 -3.33
CA ALA A 97 -2.86 -5.95 -2.27
C ALA A 97 -4.11 -6.84 -2.35
N PHE A 98 -4.46 -7.46 -1.23
CA PHE A 98 -5.60 -8.38 -1.13
C PHE A 98 -6.78 -7.65 -0.50
N TYR A 99 -7.99 -7.91 -0.99
CA TYR A 99 -9.21 -7.29 -0.47
C TYR A 99 -10.36 -8.31 -0.38
N GLU A 100 -11.30 -8.03 0.52
CA GLU A 100 -12.48 -8.86 0.74
C GLU A 100 -13.37 -8.86 -0.51
N ASN A 101 -13.56 -10.05 -1.07
CA ASN A 101 -14.47 -10.36 -2.16
C ASN A 101 -14.77 -11.88 -2.10
N ASN A 102 -15.72 -12.38 -2.88
CA ASN A 102 -16.00 -13.81 -2.99
C ASN A 102 -15.82 -14.31 -4.44
N PRO A 103 -14.68 -14.93 -4.80
CA PRO A 103 -13.52 -15.23 -3.95
C PRO A 103 -12.67 -13.98 -3.62
N ILE A 104 -11.71 -14.12 -2.71
CA ILE A 104 -10.80 -13.04 -2.29
C ILE A 104 -10.16 -12.37 -3.52
N GLY A 105 -10.24 -11.04 -3.55
CA GLY A 105 -9.73 -10.23 -4.64
C GLY A 105 -8.24 -9.93 -4.51
N GLN A 106 -7.60 -9.68 -5.64
CA GLN A 106 -6.21 -9.27 -5.73
C GLN A 106 -6.09 -8.04 -6.62
N LEU A 107 -5.30 -7.06 -6.17
CA LEU A 107 -4.76 -5.98 -6.99
C LEU A 107 -3.26 -6.25 -7.12
N HIS A 108 -2.83 -6.76 -8.27
CA HIS A 108 -1.41 -6.89 -8.60
C HIS A 108 -1.02 -5.71 -9.48
N GLU A 109 -0.09 -4.89 -9.00
CA GLU A 109 0.32 -3.66 -9.68
C GLU A 109 1.82 -3.47 -9.61
N ARG A 110 2.38 -2.87 -10.67
CA ARG A 110 3.69 -2.22 -10.63
C ARG A 110 3.52 -0.71 -10.70
N SER A 111 3.72 -0.06 -9.56
CA SER A 111 3.63 1.40 -9.43
C SER A 111 4.96 2.06 -9.71
N ARG A 112 4.91 3.23 -10.34
CA ARG A 112 6.02 4.15 -10.55
C ARG A 112 5.95 5.31 -9.57
N PHE A 113 7.10 5.70 -9.06
CA PHE A 113 7.28 6.77 -8.10
C PHE A 113 8.36 7.74 -8.58
N THR A 114 8.19 9.01 -8.26
CA THR A 114 9.17 10.07 -8.50
C THR A 114 9.54 10.74 -7.18
N CYS A 115 10.80 11.12 -7.02
CA CYS A 115 11.29 11.90 -5.89
C CYS A 115 11.55 13.33 -6.36
N GLU A 116 10.88 14.32 -5.76
CA GLU A 116 11.09 15.73 -6.07
C GLU A 116 11.49 16.46 -4.80
N SER A 117 12.65 17.12 -4.81
CA SER A 117 13.16 17.85 -3.62
C SER A 117 13.20 17.00 -2.33
N GLY A 118 13.54 15.71 -2.48
CA GLY A 118 13.60 14.75 -1.37
C GLY A 118 12.24 14.27 -0.86
N GLU A 119 11.16 14.45 -1.64
CA GLU A 119 9.83 13.92 -1.32
C GLU A 119 9.36 12.97 -2.41
N TRP A 120 8.98 11.76 -2.01
CA TRP A 120 8.47 10.75 -2.93
C TRP A 120 6.98 10.93 -3.20
N PHE A 121 6.58 10.74 -4.46
CA PHE A 121 5.21 10.77 -4.92
C PHE A 121 4.89 9.51 -5.71
N TYR A 122 3.68 8.97 -5.51
CA TYR A 122 3.10 8.01 -6.43
C TYR A 122 2.68 8.74 -7.71
N HIS A 123 3.16 8.26 -8.86
CA HIS A 123 2.87 8.86 -10.14
C HIS A 123 1.75 8.10 -10.87
N ASP A 124 1.97 6.84 -11.18
CA ASP A 124 0.99 5.96 -11.82
C ASP A 124 1.45 4.50 -11.69
N GLY A 125 0.65 3.56 -12.20
CA GLY A 125 1.01 2.15 -12.17
C GLY A 125 0.33 1.38 -13.28
N ILE A 126 0.82 0.16 -13.51
CA ILE A 126 0.23 -0.78 -14.46
C ILE A 126 -0.36 -1.97 -13.70
N ILE A 127 -1.58 -2.35 -14.04
CA ILE A 127 -2.22 -3.54 -13.49
C ILE A 127 -1.63 -4.77 -14.17
N LEU A 128 -1.15 -5.70 -13.35
CA LEU A 128 -0.56 -6.96 -13.77
C LEU A 128 -1.55 -8.13 -13.54
N PRO A 129 -1.34 -9.28 -14.21
CA PRO A 129 -2.16 -10.47 -13.97
C PRO A 129 -2.06 -10.96 -12.52
N ALA A 130 -3.15 -11.51 -11.97
CA ALA A 130 -3.16 -12.03 -10.60
C ALA A 130 -2.05 -13.07 -10.36
N VAL A 131 -1.43 -13.02 -9.17
CA VAL A 131 -0.41 -13.99 -8.79
C VAL A 131 -1.04 -15.29 -8.30
N LYS A 132 -0.40 -16.41 -8.62
CA LYS A 132 -0.76 -17.71 -8.04
C LYS A 132 -0.15 -17.80 -6.65
N LEU A 133 -1.00 -18.01 -5.64
CA LEU A 133 -0.56 -18.32 -4.29
C LEU A 133 -0.61 -19.84 -4.06
N GLY A 134 0.51 -20.40 -3.62
CA GLY A 134 0.61 -21.79 -3.20
C GLY A 134 -0.11 -22.02 -1.87
N ARG A 135 -0.76 -23.18 -1.72
CA ARG A 135 -1.43 -23.59 -0.47
C ARG A 135 -0.51 -23.54 0.76
N ASN A 136 0.80 -23.71 0.58
CA ASN A 136 1.78 -23.72 1.65
C ASN A 136 2.48 -22.37 1.87
N ASP A 137 2.20 -21.36 1.04
CA ASP A 137 2.81 -20.03 1.16
C ASP A 137 2.33 -19.35 2.46
N PRO A 138 3.13 -18.41 3.02
CA PRO A 138 2.65 -17.54 4.09
C PRO A 138 1.36 -16.82 3.66
N CYS A 139 0.38 -16.79 4.57
CA CYS A 139 -0.87 -16.10 4.30
C CYS A 139 -0.63 -14.58 4.20
N PHE A 140 -1.26 -13.96 3.21
CA PHE A 140 -1.12 -12.52 2.95
C PHE A 140 -1.68 -11.62 4.05
N CYS A 141 -2.48 -12.12 5.00
CA CYS A 141 -3.01 -11.32 6.09
C CYS A 141 -2.00 -11.06 7.22
N GLY A 142 -0.78 -11.59 7.13
CA GLY A 142 0.25 -11.41 8.15
C GLY A 142 0.08 -12.27 9.41
N SER A 143 -0.85 -13.23 9.44
CA SER A 143 -1.11 -14.09 10.60
C SER A 143 0.02 -15.07 10.98
N GLY A 144 1.08 -15.14 10.16
CA GLY A 144 2.14 -16.16 10.28
C GLY A 144 1.73 -17.58 9.89
N LYS A 145 0.45 -17.83 9.56
CA LYS A 145 -0.05 -19.14 9.13
C LYS A 145 0.19 -19.37 7.63
N LYS A 146 0.21 -20.64 7.22
CA LYS A 146 0.14 -21.02 5.80
C LYS A 146 -1.23 -20.65 5.22
N LEU A 147 -1.30 -20.33 3.92
CA LEU A 147 -2.53 -19.94 3.25
C LEU A 147 -3.66 -20.96 3.49
N LYS A 148 -3.34 -22.27 3.33
CA LYS A 148 -4.28 -23.41 3.53
C LYS A 148 -4.90 -23.54 4.93
N ARG A 149 -4.38 -22.79 5.90
CA ARG A 149 -4.80 -22.80 7.32
C ARG A 149 -5.38 -21.44 7.74
N CYS A 150 -5.68 -20.59 6.76
CA CYS A 150 -6.12 -19.22 7.01
C CYS A 150 -7.15 -18.77 5.95
N HIS A 151 -6.71 -18.40 4.75
CA HIS A 151 -7.54 -17.76 3.71
C HIS A 151 -7.59 -18.56 2.39
N GLY A 152 -7.34 -19.87 2.48
CA GLY A 152 -7.44 -20.84 1.39
C GLY A 152 -7.27 -22.25 1.91
#